data_AF-A0A7C7PH00-F1
#
_entry.id   AF-A0A7C7PH00-F1
#
_cell.length_a   1.000
_cell.length_b   1.000
_cell.length_c   1.000
_cell.angle_alpha   90.00
_cell.angle_beta   90.00
_cell.angle_gamma   90.00
#
_symmetry.space_group_name_H-M   'P 1'
#
loop_
_entity.id
_entity.type
_entity.pdbx_description
1 polymer ?
#
loop_
_entity_poly.entity_id
_entity_poly.type
_entity_poly.pdbx_seq_one_letter_code
_entity_poly.pdbx_strand_id
1 'polypeptide(L)'
;AVGVRCNNRLGTEIFIESRMVIDCSGQSSLISRAKNLRQWDDSFQNLAIYGYFENSTPLPKPNENNIFIESFSEGWIWNIPLKENIASVGIVLDSKKASQELQSRDVEDYFQVNLSYSKESSRMLQSAKLLKSPQIVKDWSYTSSQIAGLSWALAGDAACFIDPLFSSGVHMALMSGVLASAYAVTALSDPDMEVATAGVYEDMIRREYSLFRELAQLFYQTNKSIDSYFWEARKILGQGGISTGREAFIKAVSGQSVRGYERAVLERGELPESFKYALESQQNDRDTRQRELEAYSNNWNYLVPYLHEDTYVVRKPVLSAGRFEWGFVLYSPERQEGTDCSSFVALLLDLIDGEATMALISERIEDKVSRSDKTVINEYFKKTIEILYVEGAISKLQLVK
;
A
#
# COMPACT_ATOMS: atom_id res chain seq x y z
N ALA A 1 -17.14 -18.39 -9.49
CA ALA A 1 -18.36 -18.70 -8.71
C ALA A 1 -19.58 -18.60 -9.63
N VAL A 2 -20.70 -19.24 -9.28
CA VAL A 2 -21.92 -19.26 -10.12
C VAL A 2 -23.14 -18.59 -9.47
N GLY A 3 -22.96 -17.98 -8.28
CA GLY A 3 -24.05 -17.39 -7.51
C GLY A 3 -23.82 -17.50 -6.01
N VAL A 4 -24.85 -17.14 -5.23
CA VAL A 4 -24.85 -17.16 -3.76
C VAL A 4 -26.13 -17.80 -3.22
N ARG A 5 -26.01 -18.53 -2.12
CA ARG A 5 -27.17 -18.96 -1.30
C ARG A 5 -27.34 -17.98 -0.16
N CYS A 6 -28.56 -17.50 0.07
CA CYS A 6 -28.87 -16.59 1.17
C CYS A 6 -30.29 -16.83 1.71
N ASN A 7 -30.52 -16.39 2.96
CA ASN A 7 -31.85 -16.33 3.53
C ASN A 7 -32.48 -14.98 3.18
N ASN A 8 -33.68 -15.02 2.59
CA ASN A 8 -34.45 -13.81 2.38
C ASN A 8 -35.02 -13.28 3.72
N ARG A 9 -35.72 -12.14 3.68
CA ARG A 9 -36.34 -11.53 4.88
C ARG A 9 -37.36 -12.42 5.60
N LEU A 10 -37.85 -13.48 4.96
CA LEU A 10 -38.80 -14.44 5.50
C LEU A 10 -38.11 -15.71 6.05
N GLY A 11 -36.78 -15.75 6.05
CA GLY A 11 -36.01 -16.92 6.49
C GLY A 11 -36.00 -18.10 5.52
N THR A 12 -36.48 -17.90 4.29
CA THR A 12 -36.42 -18.93 3.24
C THR A 12 -35.06 -18.90 2.56
N GLU A 13 -34.40 -20.05 2.45
CA GLU A 13 -33.18 -20.19 1.65
C GLU A 13 -33.52 -20.03 0.16
N ILE A 14 -32.80 -19.13 -0.50
CA ILE A 14 -32.87 -18.91 -1.95
C ILE A 14 -31.48 -19.00 -2.55
N PHE A 15 -31.42 -19.34 -3.84
CA PHE A 15 -30.21 -19.25 -4.65
C PHE A 15 -30.35 -18.10 -5.64
N ILE A 16 -29.34 -17.22 -5.68
CA ILE A 16 -29.24 -16.13 -6.64
C ILE A 16 -28.10 -16.46 -7.58
N GLU A 17 -28.43 -16.75 -8.84
CA GLU A 17 -27.45 -17.02 -9.89
C GLU A 17 -26.70 -15.75 -10.29
N SER A 18 -25.39 -15.85 -10.50
CA SER A 18 -24.58 -14.74 -11.01
C SER A 18 -23.35 -15.23 -11.78
N ARG A 19 -22.90 -14.41 -12.74
CA ARG A 19 -21.65 -14.65 -13.50
C ARG A 19 -20.39 -14.25 -12.71
N MET A 20 -20.53 -13.45 -11.66
CA MET A 20 -19.44 -12.97 -10.81
C MET A 20 -19.96 -12.82 -9.38
N VAL A 21 -19.13 -13.15 -8.38
CA VAL A 21 -19.38 -12.87 -6.96
C VAL A 21 -18.18 -12.13 -6.37
N ILE A 22 -18.39 -10.92 -5.88
CA ILE A 22 -17.37 -10.16 -5.14
C ILE A 22 -17.75 -10.21 -3.66
N ASP A 23 -16.87 -10.75 -2.83
CA ASP A 23 -17.04 -10.78 -1.39
C ASP A 23 -16.58 -9.47 -0.76
N CYS A 24 -17.53 -8.67 -0.29
CA CYS A 24 -17.31 -7.44 0.47
C CYS A 24 -17.87 -7.56 1.91
N SER A 25 -17.92 -8.78 2.47
CA SER A 25 -18.56 -9.08 3.76
C SER A 25 -17.79 -8.62 5.00
N GLY A 26 -16.76 -7.79 4.81
CA GLY A 26 -15.85 -7.36 5.86
C GLY A 26 -15.04 -8.53 6.44
N GLN A 27 -14.74 -8.47 7.74
CA GLN A 27 -14.00 -9.52 8.43
C GLN A 27 -14.73 -10.88 8.48
N SER A 28 -16.02 -10.93 8.11
CA SER A 28 -16.75 -12.19 7.92
C SER A 28 -16.16 -13.03 6.79
N SER A 29 -15.62 -12.36 5.76
CA SER A 29 -14.83 -12.95 4.66
C SER A 29 -15.36 -14.31 4.17
N LEU A 30 -16.63 -14.33 3.79
CA LEU A 30 -17.41 -15.53 3.48
C LEU A 30 -16.69 -16.48 2.51
N ILE A 31 -16.16 -15.96 1.39
CA ILE A 31 -15.45 -16.76 0.39
C ILE A 31 -14.10 -17.24 0.94
N SER A 32 -13.33 -16.34 1.56
CA SER A 32 -12.03 -16.69 2.14
C SER A 32 -12.16 -17.82 3.17
N ARG A 33 -13.18 -17.76 4.04
CA ARG A 33 -13.47 -18.82 5.02
C ARG A 33 -13.95 -20.11 4.36
N ALA A 34 -14.91 -20.04 3.43
CA ALA A 34 -15.43 -21.21 2.74
C ALA A 34 -14.35 -21.97 1.94
N LYS A 35 -13.34 -21.25 1.45
CA LYS A 35 -12.22 -21.80 0.68
C LYS A 35 -10.95 -22.04 1.52
N ASN A 36 -11.00 -21.81 2.84
CA ASN A 36 -9.87 -21.92 3.75
C ASN A 36 -8.62 -21.13 3.30
N LEU A 37 -8.83 -19.89 2.86
CA LEU A 37 -7.77 -19.04 2.30
C LEU A 37 -7.11 -18.14 3.35
N ARG A 38 -7.68 -17.97 4.54
CA ARG A 38 -7.18 -17.04 5.57
C ARG A 38 -5.75 -17.39 5.99
N GLN A 39 -4.87 -16.40 5.98
CA GLN A 39 -3.53 -16.47 6.54
C GLN A 39 -3.38 -15.36 7.59
N TRP A 40 -3.23 -15.76 8.85
CA TRP A 40 -2.98 -14.82 9.95
C TRP A 40 -1.55 -14.29 9.90
N ASP A 41 -1.37 -13.05 10.33
CA ASP A 41 -0.06 -12.46 10.54
C ASP A 41 0.25 -12.43 12.03
N ASP A 42 1.19 -13.28 12.45
CA ASP A 42 1.57 -13.45 13.84
C ASP A 42 2.29 -12.22 14.43
N SER A 43 2.72 -11.28 13.59
CA SER A 43 3.35 -10.03 14.04
C SER A 43 2.35 -9.05 14.67
N PHE A 44 1.06 -9.19 14.36
CA PHE A 44 0.02 -8.24 14.75
C PHE A 44 -1.25 -8.96 15.23
N GLN A 45 -1.18 -9.42 16.48
CA GLN A 45 -2.32 -10.01 17.18
C GLN A 45 -2.82 -9.03 18.24
N ASN A 46 -3.50 -7.98 17.79
CA ASN A 46 -3.98 -6.90 18.65
C ASN A 46 -5.44 -7.11 19.06
N LEU A 47 -5.82 -6.52 20.20
CA LEU A 47 -7.20 -6.42 20.65
C LEU A 47 -7.51 -4.96 20.91
N ALA A 48 -8.59 -4.46 20.30
CA ALA A 48 -9.08 -3.12 20.52
C ALA A 48 -10.27 -3.13 21.49
N ILE A 49 -10.28 -2.20 22.43
CA ILE A 49 -11.45 -1.89 23.27
C ILE A 49 -11.77 -0.42 23.03
N TYR A 50 -12.99 -0.10 22.61
CA TYR A 50 -13.34 1.27 22.26
C TYR A 50 -14.73 1.67 22.72
N GLY A 51 -14.89 2.97 22.95
CA GLY A 51 -16.14 3.60 23.36
C GLY A 51 -16.32 4.98 22.73
N TYR A 52 -17.49 5.56 22.98
CA TYR A 52 -17.80 6.92 22.56
C TYR A 52 -17.95 7.80 23.78
N PHE A 53 -17.21 8.91 23.80
CA PHE A 53 -17.19 9.86 24.89
C PHE A 53 -17.81 11.17 24.47
N GLU A 54 -18.71 11.70 25.29
CA GLU A 54 -19.23 13.06 25.14
C GLU A 54 -18.32 14.03 25.92
N ASN A 55 -18.07 15.23 25.38
CA ASN A 55 -17.26 16.28 26.02
C ASN A 55 -15.78 15.92 26.22
N SER A 56 -15.18 15.18 25.27
CA SER A 56 -13.71 15.06 25.21
C SER A 56 -13.08 16.39 24.81
N THR A 57 -11.98 16.78 25.48
CA THR A 57 -11.25 18.01 25.16
C THR A 57 -10.50 17.82 23.83
N PRO A 58 -10.75 18.67 22.81
CA PRO A 58 -10.07 18.54 21.53
C PRO A 58 -8.60 18.97 21.61
N LEU A 59 -7.83 18.65 20.57
CA LEU A 59 -6.49 19.19 20.39
C LEU A 59 -6.54 20.74 20.25
N PRO A 60 -5.44 21.44 20.61
CA PRO A 60 -5.33 22.87 20.37
C PRO A 60 -5.48 23.22 18.90
N LYS A 61 -6.00 24.42 18.62
CA LYS A 61 -6.08 24.95 17.26
C LYS A 61 -4.70 25.04 16.62
N PRO A 62 -4.57 24.74 15.31
CA PRO A 62 -5.63 24.46 14.34
C PRO A 62 -5.97 22.97 14.17
N ASN A 63 -5.54 22.11 15.09
CA ASN A 63 -5.62 20.66 14.94
C ASN A 63 -6.85 20.05 15.62
N GLU A 64 -7.87 20.85 15.98
CA GLU A 64 -9.01 20.41 16.78
C GLU A 64 -9.79 19.21 16.20
N ASN A 65 -9.71 19.00 14.88
CA ASN A 65 -10.39 17.91 14.16
C ASN A 65 -9.47 16.75 13.77
N ASN A 66 -8.18 16.78 14.16
CA ASN A 66 -7.27 15.70 13.85
C ASN A 66 -7.49 14.51 14.78
N ILE A 67 -7.22 13.30 14.29
CA ILE A 67 -6.99 12.15 15.15
C ILE A 67 -5.79 12.42 16.06
N PHE A 68 -5.92 12.05 17.34
CA PHE A 68 -4.81 11.99 18.28
C PHE A 68 -4.45 10.53 18.55
N ILE A 69 -3.15 10.22 18.53
CA ILE A 69 -2.61 8.89 18.82
C ILE A 69 -1.59 9.03 19.93
N GLU A 70 -1.73 8.21 20.98
CA GLU A 70 -0.80 8.21 22.11
C GLU A 70 -0.37 6.78 22.45
N SER A 71 0.94 6.54 22.45
CA SER A 71 1.51 5.30 22.99
C SER A 71 1.58 5.35 24.51
N PHE A 72 1.37 4.20 25.16
CA PHE A 72 1.59 4.00 26.59
C PHE A 72 2.24 2.63 26.84
N SER A 73 2.39 2.25 28.12
CA SER A 73 3.12 1.04 28.50
C SER A 73 2.53 -0.25 27.92
N GLU A 74 1.21 -0.35 27.77
CA GLU A 74 0.55 -1.60 27.36
C GLU A 74 0.08 -1.62 25.91
N GLY A 75 0.26 -0.52 25.18
CA GLY A 75 -0.25 -0.37 23.83
C GLY A 75 -0.32 1.08 23.38
N TRP A 76 -1.35 1.41 22.60
CA TRP A 76 -1.62 2.78 22.16
C TRP A 76 -3.11 3.09 22.14
N ILE A 77 -3.42 4.38 22.07
CA ILE A 77 -4.78 4.92 22.14
C ILE A 77 -5.04 5.75 20.89
N TRP A 78 -6.23 5.61 20.30
CA TRP A 78 -6.76 6.62 19.39
C TRP A 78 -7.79 7.50 20.09
N ASN A 79 -7.84 8.76 19.71
CA ASN A 79 -8.94 9.68 19.99
C ASN A 79 -9.34 10.39 18.69
N ILE A 80 -10.53 10.09 18.18
CA ILE A 80 -11.07 10.60 16.92
C ILE A 80 -12.25 11.52 17.24
N PRO A 81 -12.13 12.84 17.02
CA PRO A 81 -13.25 13.75 17.19
C PRO A 81 -14.32 13.49 16.13
N LEU A 82 -15.58 13.44 16.58
CA LEU A 82 -16.78 13.28 15.76
C LEU A 82 -17.69 14.51 15.92
N LYS A 83 -18.85 14.48 15.26
CA LYS A 83 -19.87 15.54 15.39
C LYS A 83 -20.42 15.57 16.81
N GLU A 84 -21.07 16.69 17.15
CA GLU A 84 -21.86 16.83 18.39
C GLU A 84 -21.04 16.66 19.68
N ASN A 85 -19.76 17.06 19.66
CA ASN A 85 -18.85 16.95 20.80
C ASN A 85 -18.64 15.51 21.31
N ILE A 86 -18.81 14.54 20.41
CA ILE A 86 -18.52 13.12 20.65
C ILE A 86 -17.10 12.83 20.15
N ALA A 87 -16.37 11.98 20.87
CA ALA A 87 -15.12 11.39 20.40
C ALA A 87 -15.22 9.87 20.43
N SER A 88 -14.72 9.20 19.38
CA SER A 88 -14.42 7.77 19.46
C SER A 88 -13.03 7.61 20.08
N VAL A 89 -12.96 6.88 21.19
CA VAL A 89 -11.69 6.58 21.85
C VAL A 89 -11.54 5.08 21.99
N GLY A 90 -10.39 4.56 21.63
CA GLY A 90 -10.07 3.15 21.79
C GLY A 90 -8.64 2.93 22.23
N ILE A 91 -8.44 1.85 22.98
CA ILE A 91 -7.13 1.33 23.35
C ILE A 91 -6.86 0.09 22.50
N VAL A 92 -5.63 -0.03 22.00
CA VAL A 92 -5.14 -1.19 21.25
C VAL A 92 -4.05 -1.84 22.06
N LEU A 93 -4.26 -3.11 22.41
CA LEU A 93 -3.47 -3.88 23.36
C LEU A 93 -3.00 -5.20 22.74
N ASP A 94 -2.06 -5.85 23.43
CA ASP A 94 -1.73 -7.25 23.12
C ASP A 94 -2.94 -8.17 23.34
N SER A 95 -3.35 -8.90 22.30
CA SER A 95 -4.58 -9.67 22.35
C SER A 95 -4.55 -10.78 23.39
N LYS A 96 -3.41 -11.45 23.57
CA LYS A 96 -3.28 -12.58 24.49
C LYS A 96 -3.37 -12.10 25.94
N LYS A 97 -2.62 -11.04 26.28
CA LYS A 97 -2.65 -10.46 27.64
C LYS A 97 -4.03 -9.88 27.97
N ALA A 98 -4.59 -9.04 27.09
CA ALA A 98 -5.89 -8.42 27.31
C ALA A 98 -7.01 -9.47 27.44
N SER A 99 -7.01 -10.51 26.58
CA SER A 99 -8.00 -11.58 26.65
C SER A 99 -7.95 -12.37 27.96
N GLN A 100 -6.76 -12.56 28.55
CA GLN A 100 -6.62 -13.22 29.84
C GLN A 100 -7.15 -12.36 30.99
N GLU A 101 -6.83 -11.07 31.01
CA GLU A 101 -7.28 -10.17 32.07
C GLU A 101 -8.81 -9.96 32.05
N LEU A 102 -9.39 -9.85 30.85
CA LEU A 102 -10.84 -9.72 30.65
C LEU A 102 -11.67 -10.95 31.06
N GLN A 103 -11.06 -12.11 31.31
CA GLN A 103 -11.78 -13.27 31.86
C GLN A 103 -12.25 -13.05 33.31
N SER A 104 -11.62 -12.11 34.02
CA SER A 104 -11.82 -11.89 35.46
C SER A 104 -12.13 -10.44 35.83
N ARG A 105 -12.32 -9.57 34.83
CA ARG A 105 -12.57 -8.14 35.01
C ARG A 105 -13.73 -7.67 34.14
N ASP A 106 -14.44 -6.67 34.63
CA ASP A 106 -15.40 -5.95 33.82
C ASP A 106 -14.68 -5.16 32.71
N VAL A 107 -15.27 -5.13 31.51
CA VAL A 107 -14.67 -4.50 30.33
C VAL A 107 -14.58 -2.98 30.46
N GLU A 108 -15.56 -2.35 31.09
CA GLU A 108 -15.59 -0.90 31.27
C GLU A 108 -14.55 -0.47 32.29
N ASP A 109 -14.45 -1.18 33.41
CA ASP A 109 -13.40 -0.95 34.41
C ASP A 109 -12.00 -1.17 33.80
N TYR A 110 -11.81 -2.26 33.04
CA TYR A 110 -10.55 -2.54 32.37
C TYR A 110 -10.16 -1.44 31.37
N PHE A 111 -11.13 -0.95 30.60
CA PHE A 111 -10.94 0.13 29.65
C PHE A 111 -10.56 1.45 30.34
N GLN A 112 -11.29 1.85 31.38
CA GLN A 112 -11.03 3.09 32.13
C GLN A 112 -9.66 3.06 32.82
N VAL A 113 -9.27 1.92 33.42
CA VAL A 113 -7.95 1.76 34.04
C VAL A 113 -6.83 1.93 33.02
N ASN A 114 -6.94 1.30 31.84
CA ASN A 114 -5.92 1.44 30.80
C ASN A 114 -5.83 2.87 30.24
N LEU A 115 -6.97 3.56 30.05
CA LEU A 115 -6.98 4.97 29.67
C LEU A 115 -6.26 5.84 30.72
N SER A 116 -6.36 5.51 32.00
CA SER A 116 -5.70 6.27 33.08
C SER A 116 -4.17 6.20 33.07
N TYR A 117 -3.57 5.20 32.40
CA TYR A 117 -2.11 5.07 32.25
C TYR A 117 -1.53 5.99 31.18
N SER A 118 -2.38 6.57 30.33
CA SER A 118 -1.98 7.59 29.37
C SER A 118 -1.88 8.97 30.02
N LYS A 119 -1.07 9.85 29.44
CA LYS A 119 -0.91 11.21 29.95
C LYS A 119 -1.92 12.15 29.30
N GLU A 120 -1.89 12.25 27.98
CA GLU A 120 -2.68 13.22 27.24
C GLU A 120 -4.13 12.74 27.05
N SER A 121 -4.36 11.47 26.74
CA SER A 121 -5.70 10.94 26.53
C SER A 121 -6.51 10.97 27.84
N SER A 122 -5.89 10.62 28.98
CA SER A 122 -6.49 10.80 30.31
C SER A 122 -6.87 12.26 30.58
N ARG A 123 -5.97 13.21 30.27
CA ARG A 123 -6.27 14.66 30.39
C ARG A 123 -7.42 15.08 29.47
N MET A 124 -7.46 14.59 28.23
CA MET A 124 -8.52 14.89 27.26
C MET A 124 -9.88 14.35 27.71
N LEU A 125 -9.89 13.28 28.52
CA LEU A 125 -11.09 12.60 29.00
C LEU A 125 -11.52 12.99 30.42
N GLN A 126 -10.80 13.89 31.08
CA GLN A 126 -11.03 14.24 32.49
C GLN A 126 -12.46 14.71 32.78
N SER A 127 -13.11 15.40 31.84
CA SER A 127 -14.51 15.86 31.94
C SER A 127 -15.45 15.13 30.99
N ALA A 128 -14.96 14.09 30.31
CA ALA A 128 -15.71 13.37 29.31
C ALA A 128 -16.55 12.25 29.93
N LYS A 129 -17.70 11.96 29.33
CA LYS A 129 -18.61 10.91 29.78
C LYS A 129 -18.69 9.80 28.75
N LEU A 130 -18.41 8.56 29.16
CA LEU A 130 -18.63 7.39 28.34
C LEU A 130 -20.15 7.19 28.12
N LEU A 131 -20.56 7.10 26.86
CA LEU A 131 -21.99 7.07 26.47
C LEU A 131 -22.61 5.68 26.64
N LYS A 132 -21.85 4.62 26.39
CA LYS A 132 -22.28 3.21 26.45
C LYS A 132 -21.09 2.33 26.82
N SER A 133 -21.39 1.11 27.29
CA SER A 133 -20.38 0.07 27.55
C SER A 133 -19.48 -0.13 26.32
N PRO A 134 -18.15 -0.19 26.51
CA PRO A 134 -17.21 -0.26 25.41
C PRO A 134 -17.32 -1.59 24.65
N GLN A 135 -16.92 -1.57 23.40
CA GLN A 135 -16.92 -2.73 22.51
C GLN A 135 -15.52 -3.31 22.41
N ILE A 136 -15.43 -4.64 22.36
CA ILE A 136 -14.18 -5.38 22.13
C ILE A 136 -14.18 -5.87 20.69
N VAL A 137 -13.08 -5.62 19.99
CA VAL A 137 -12.83 -6.15 18.64
C VAL A 137 -11.46 -6.83 18.62
N LYS A 138 -11.39 -7.98 17.97
CA LYS A 138 -10.13 -8.68 17.71
C LYS A 138 -9.58 -8.18 16.37
N ASP A 139 -8.63 -7.27 16.44
CA ASP A 139 -7.96 -6.69 15.28
C ASP A 139 -6.70 -7.48 14.95
N TRP A 140 -6.90 -8.75 14.63
CA TRP A 140 -5.80 -9.62 14.19
C TRP A 140 -5.53 -9.35 12.72
N SER A 141 -4.29 -9.03 12.38
CA SER A 141 -3.89 -8.89 10.99
C SER A 141 -4.01 -10.21 10.26
N TYR A 142 -4.50 -10.16 9.02
CA TYR A 142 -4.53 -11.30 8.12
C TYR A 142 -4.53 -10.87 6.66
N THR A 143 -4.19 -11.83 5.82
CA THR A 143 -4.45 -11.77 4.38
C THR A 143 -5.16 -13.06 3.93
N SER A 144 -5.39 -13.19 2.63
CA SER A 144 -5.88 -14.42 2.02
C SER A 144 -4.81 -14.96 1.07
N SER A 145 -4.58 -16.27 1.07
CA SER A 145 -3.65 -16.97 0.16
C SER A 145 -4.06 -16.86 -1.30
N GLN A 146 -5.32 -16.56 -1.57
CA GLN A 146 -5.84 -16.16 -2.86
C GLN A 146 -6.88 -15.05 -2.66
N ILE A 147 -6.80 -13.98 -3.45
CA ILE A 147 -7.67 -12.81 -3.36
C ILE A 147 -8.67 -12.77 -4.52
N ALA A 148 -8.30 -13.30 -5.68
CA ALA A 148 -9.22 -13.47 -6.80
C ALA A 148 -9.02 -14.79 -7.53
N GLY A 149 -10.09 -15.24 -8.19
CA GLY A 149 -10.06 -16.42 -9.04
C GLY A 149 -11.23 -16.42 -10.02
N LEU A 150 -11.42 -17.54 -10.72
CA LEU A 150 -12.43 -17.66 -11.76
C LEU A 150 -13.83 -17.35 -11.23
N SER A 151 -14.34 -16.23 -11.72
CA SER A 151 -15.63 -15.67 -11.45
C SER A 151 -15.88 -15.27 -9.99
N TRP A 152 -14.83 -14.90 -9.24
CA TRP A 152 -14.93 -14.33 -7.88
C TRP A 152 -13.72 -13.47 -7.46
N ALA A 153 -13.93 -12.55 -6.52
CA ALA A 153 -12.86 -11.77 -5.86
C ALA A 153 -13.22 -11.40 -4.42
N LEU A 154 -12.22 -11.07 -3.60
CA LEU A 154 -12.37 -10.52 -2.25
C LEU A 154 -12.02 -9.04 -2.26
N ALA A 155 -12.82 -8.19 -1.61
CA ALA A 155 -12.55 -6.75 -1.48
C ALA A 155 -12.70 -6.26 -0.02
N GLY A 156 -11.92 -5.23 0.33
CA GLY A 156 -11.79 -4.70 1.69
C GLY A 156 -11.34 -5.76 2.69
N ASP A 157 -11.88 -5.71 3.90
CA ASP A 157 -11.56 -6.66 4.97
C ASP A 157 -11.89 -8.12 4.61
N ALA A 158 -12.68 -8.39 3.56
CA ALA A 158 -12.85 -9.75 3.06
C ALA A 158 -11.53 -10.35 2.54
N ALA A 159 -10.68 -9.51 1.93
CA ALA A 159 -9.37 -9.88 1.40
C ALA A 159 -8.30 -9.90 2.49
N CYS A 160 -8.12 -8.78 3.19
CA CYS A 160 -7.04 -8.57 4.15
C CYS A 160 -7.37 -7.45 5.15
N PHE A 161 -6.75 -7.52 6.33
CA PHE A 161 -6.79 -6.49 7.37
C PHE A 161 -5.40 -6.39 8.02
N ILE A 162 -4.97 -5.19 8.37
CA ILE A 162 -3.65 -4.93 8.95
C ILE A 162 -3.86 -4.52 10.41
N ASP A 163 -3.84 -3.23 10.68
CA ASP A 163 -3.87 -2.66 12.01
C ASP A 163 -4.51 -1.26 11.92
N PRO A 164 -5.27 -0.81 12.93
CA PRO A 164 -5.96 0.46 12.85
C PRO A 164 -5.04 1.70 12.95
N LEU A 165 -3.74 1.54 13.26
CA LEU A 165 -2.81 2.65 13.51
C LEU A 165 -2.82 3.74 12.45
N PHE A 166 -2.85 3.37 11.16
CA PHE A 166 -2.86 4.32 10.04
C PHE A 166 -4.24 4.60 9.46
N SER A 167 -5.31 4.05 10.06
CA SER A 167 -6.69 4.21 9.55
C SER A 167 -6.85 3.83 8.07
N SER A 168 -6.03 2.90 7.55
CA SER A 168 -5.99 2.55 6.13
C SER A 168 -7.11 1.61 5.66
N GLY A 169 -7.88 1.02 6.58
CA GLY A 169 -8.90 0.01 6.24
C GLY A 169 -9.97 0.51 5.26
N VAL A 170 -10.49 1.72 5.44
CA VAL A 170 -11.50 2.30 4.50
C VAL A 170 -10.87 2.63 3.15
N HIS A 171 -9.62 3.11 3.14
CA HIS A 171 -8.86 3.31 1.90
C HIS A 171 -8.72 1.98 1.13
N MET A 172 -8.27 0.93 1.81
CA MET A 172 -8.16 -0.42 1.25
C MET A 172 -9.51 -0.93 0.72
N ALA A 173 -10.60 -0.73 1.44
CA ALA A 173 -11.94 -1.13 1.02
C ALA A 173 -12.41 -0.40 -0.25
N LEU A 174 -12.21 0.92 -0.32
CA LEU A 174 -12.61 1.72 -1.48
C LEU A 174 -11.73 1.42 -2.70
N MET A 175 -10.40 1.39 -2.52
CA MET A 175 -9.43 1.05 -3.56
C MET A 175 -9.74 -0.33 -4.15
N SER A 176 -9.86 -1.35 -3.29
CA SER A 176 -10.16 -2.72 -3.74
C SER A 176 -11.55 -2.84 -4.37
N GLY A 177 -12.53 -2.04 -3.95
CA GLY A 177 -13.85 -1.98 -4.60
C GLY A 177 -13.78 -1.44 -6.03
N VAL A 178 -13.02 -0.37 -6.26
CA VAL A 178 -12.77 0.17 -7.62
C VAL A 178 -12.07 -0.86 -8.49
N LEU A 179 -11.02 -1.50 -7.97
CA LEU A 179 -10.25 -2.52 -8.68
C LEU A 179 -11.07 -3.79 -8.96
N ALA A 180 -11.89 -4.24 -8.01
CA ALA A 180 -12.75 -5.41 -8.17
C ALA A 180 -13.84 -5.16 -9.21
N SER A 181 -14.36 -3.93 -9.28
CA SER A 181 -15.27 -3.50 -10.35
C SER A 181 -14.60 -3.59 -11.72
N ALA A 182 -13.38 -3.05 -11.86
CA ALA A 182 -12.62 -3.13 -13.10
C ALA A 182 -12.31 -4.58 -13.50
N TYR A 183 -11.97 -5.44 -12.53
CA TYR A 183 -11.80 -6.88 -12.76
C TYR A 183 -13.10 -7.51 -13.27
N ALA A 184 -14.23 -7.26 -12.61
CA ALA A 184 -15.51 -7.80 -13.01
C ALA A 184 -15.93 -7.37 -14.43
N VAL A 185 -15.77 -6.08 -14.77
CA VAL A 185 -16.04 -5.58 -16.12
C VAL A 185 -15.15 -6.30 -17.15
N THR A 186 -13.87 -6.48 -16.85
CA THR A 186 -12.92 -7.18 -17.72
C THR A 186 -13.33 -8.64 -17.91
N ALA A 187 -13.49 -9.40 -16.84
CA ALA A 187 -13.85 -10.81 -16.88
C ALA A 187 -15.20 -11.07 -17.58
N LEU A 188 -16.16 -10.17 -17.42
CA LEU A 188 -17.49 -10.32 -18.04
C LEU A 188 -17.51 -9.97 -19.53
N SER A 189 -16.60 -9.09 -19.98
CA SER A 189 -16.52 -8.62 -21.37
C SER A 189 -15.48 -9.36 -22.23
N ASP A 190 -14.39 -9.80 -21.61
CA ASP A 190 -13.31 -10.57 -22.22
C ASP A 190 -12.89 -11.72 -21.26
N PRO A 191 -13.55 -12.89 -21.36
CA PRO A 191 -13.24 -14.04 -20.51
C PRO A 191 -11.80 -14.55 -20.66
N ASP A 192 -11.15 -14.34 -21.81
CA ASP A 192 -9.77 -14.79 -22.05
C ASP A 192 -8.76 -14.00 -21.19
N MET A 193 -9.15 -12.81 -20.73
CA MET A 193 -8.36 -11.99 -19.81
C MET A 193 -8.61 -12.27 -18.33
N GLU A 194 -9.60 -13.08 -17.96
CA GLU A 194 -10.04 -13.24 -16.56
C GLU A 194 -8.90 -13.73 -15.65
N VAL A 195 -8.21 -14.80 -16.04
CA VAL A 195 -7.14 -15.41 -15.23
C VAL A 195 -5.97 -14.45 -15.04
N ALA A 196 -5.53 -13.80 -16.13
CA ALA A 196 -4.42 -12.84 -16.07
C ALA A 196 -4.80 -11.62 -15.22
N THR A 197 -6.03 -11.14 -15.34
CA THR A 197 -6.53 -9.98 -14.59
C THR A 197 -6.70 -10.29 -13.11
N ALA A 198 -7.15 -11.50 -12.77
CA ALA A 198 -7.25 -11.95 -11.39
C ALA A 198 -5.88 -11.90 -10.68
N GLY A 199 -4.81 -12.34 -11.37
CA GLY A 199 -3.45 -12.25 -10.86
C GLY A 199 -2.99 -10.80 -10.62
N VAL A 200 -3.22 -9.90 -11.59
CA VAL A 200 -2.86 -8.48 -11.44
C VAL A 200 -3.67 -7.81 -10.33
N TYR A 201 -4.96 -8.09 -10.22
CA TYR A 201 -5.79 -7.60 -9.13
C TYR A 201 -5.24 -8.04 -7.77
N GLU A 202 -4.93 -9.32 -7.63
CA GLU A 202 -4.34 -9.87 -6.40
C GLU A 202 -3.00 -9.19 -6.06
N ASP A 203 -2.10 -9.05 -7.04
CA ASP A 203 -0.81 -8.37 -6.85
C ASP A 203 -1.00 -6.93 -6.35
N MET A 204 -1.95 -6.18 -6.91
CA MET A 204 -2.23 -4.81 -6.49
C MET A 204 -2.70 -4.73 -5.04
N ILE A 205 -3.61 -5.63 -4.62
CA ILE A 205 -4.07 -5.67 -3.22
C ILE A 205 -2.93 -6.09 -2.28
N ARG A 206 -2.12 -7.08 -2.67
CA ARG A 206 -0.99 -7.56 -1.86
C ARG A 206 0.07 -6.48 -1.67
N ARG A 207 0.40 -5.71 -2.71
CA ARG A 207 1.37 -4.61 -2.61
C ARG A 207 0.92 -3.56 -1.61
N GLU A 208 -0.33 -3.11 -1.72
CA GLU A 208 -0.89 -2.11 -0.81
C GLU A 208 -0.94 -2.63 0.64
N TYR A 209 -1.33 -3.91 0.80
CA TYR A 209 -1.29 -4.57 2.10
C TYR A 209 0.13 -4.60 2.70
N SER A 210 1.13 -5.03 1.92
CA SER A 210 2.52 -5.10 2.36
C SER A 210 3.07 -3.72 2.74
N LEU A 211 2.77 -2.69 1.96
CA LEU A 211 3.18 -1.31 2.23
C LEU A 211 2.70 -0.85 3.62
N PHE A 212 1.39 -0.92 3.87
CA PHE A 212 0.83 -0.49 5.17
C PHE A 212 1.25 -1.39 6.33
N ARG A 213 1.43 -2.69 6.08
CA ARG A 213 1.94 -3.63 7.07
C ARG A 213 3.37 -3.27 7.48
N GLU A 214 4.24 -3.01 6.51
CA GLU A 214 5.64 -2.63 6.74
C GLU A 214 5.75 -1.27 7.43
N LEU A 215 4.91 -0.31 7.06
CA LEU A 215 4.79 0.97 7.78
C LEU A 215 4.34 0.77 9.23
N ALA A 216 3.33 -0.07 9.48
CA ALA A 216 2.94 -0.42 10.84
C ALA A 216 4.12 -1.03 11.59
N GLN A 217 4.81 -2.03 11.03
CA GLN A 217 5.95 -2.69 11.67
C GLN A 217 7.02 -1.67 12.07
N LEU A 218 7.37 -0.77 11.15
CA LEU A 218 8.32 0.29 11.42
C LEU A 218 7.90 1.14 12.63
N PHE A 219 6.65 1.59 12.69
CA PHE A 219 6.15 2.44 13.78
C PHE A 219 6.10 1.72 15.13
N TYR A 220 5.73 0.44 15.14
CA TYR A 220 5.77 -0.35 16.37
C TYR A 220 7.21 -0.56 16.87
N GLN A 221 8.20 -0.61 15.98
CA GLN A 221 9.61 -0.78 16.34
C GLN A 221 10.30 0.51 16.78
N THR A 222 9.93 1.65 16.19
CA THR A 222 10.58 2.94 16.46
C THR A 222 10.16 3.55 17.80
N ASN A 223 9.13 3.03 18.46
CA ASN A 223 8.74 3.46 19.79
C ASN A 223 9.77 2.99 20.85
N LYS A 224 10.88 3.72 20.96
CA LYS A 224 12.02 3.46 21.87
C LYS A 224 11.85 4.09 23.25
N SER A 225 10.84 4.92 23.44
CA SER A 225 10.65 5.72 24.67
C SER A 225 10.03 4.92 25.82
N ILE A 226 9.57 3.69 25.57
CA ILE A 226 8.81 2.88 26.52
C ILE A 226 9.41 1.48 26.60
N ASP A 227 10.07 1.18 27.73
CA ASP A 227 10.52 -0.17 28.08
C ASP A 227 9.31 -1.02 28.50
N SER A 228 8.64 -1.67 27.55
CA SER A 228 7.52 -2.58 27.86
C SER A 228 7.48 -3.81 26.97
N TYR A 229 6.86 -4.87 27.49
CA TYR A 229 6.68 -6.14 26.80
C TYR A 229 5.96 -5.98 25.45
N PHE A 230 4.94 -5.13 25.38
CA PHE A 230 4.16 -4.89 24.16
C PHE A 230 5.04 -4.44 22.99
N TRP A 231 5.91 -3.45 23.25
CA TRP A 231 6.82 -2.90 22.25
C TRP A 231 8.00 -3.84 22.00
N GLU A 232 8.58 -4.44 23.04
CA GLU A 232 9.75 -5.33 22.90
C GLU A 232 9.43 -6.62 22.13
N ALA A 233 8.27 -7.24 22.35
CA ALA A 233 7.84 -8.41 21.58
C ALA A 233 7.73 -8.10 20.08
N ARG A 234 7.23 -6.91 19.73
CA ARG A 234 7.07 -6.47 18.33
C ARG A 234 8.39 -6.02 17.69
N LYS A 235 9.39 -5.62 18.49
CA LYS A 235 10.77 -5.47 18.01
C LYS A 235 11.40 -6.81 17.64
N ILE A 236 11.29 -7.81 18.51
CA ILE A 236 11.89 -9.14 18.30
C ILE A 236 11.24 -9.87 17.12
N LEU A 237 9.92 -9.87 17.05
CA LEU A 237 9.18 -10.54 15.96
C LEU A 237 9.40 -9.87 14.59
N GLY A 238 9.86 -8.62 14.56
CA GLY A 238 10.11 -7.87 13.33
C GLY A 238 11.59 -7.68 12.95
N GLN A 239 12.54 -8.43 13.55
CA GLN A 239 13.98 -8.28 13.27
C GLN A 239 14.40 -8.50 11.81
N GLY A 240 13.55 -9.15 10.99
CA GLY A 240 13.77 -9.28 9.53
C GLY A 240 13.22 -8.14 8.67
N GLY A 241 12.52 -7.15 9.25
CA GLY A 241 11.70 -6.17 8.51
C GLY A 241 12.08 -4.69 8.65
N ILE A 242 13.16 -4.36 9.37
CA ILE A 242 13.57 -2.95 9.55
C ILE A 242 14.01 -2.33 8.20
N SER A 243 14.72 -3.10 7.35
CA SER A 243 15.12 -2.63 6.01
C SER A 243 13.90 -2.42 5.12
N THR A 244 12.96 -3.37 5.12
CA THR A 244 11.75 -3.30 4.28
C THR A 244 10.82 -2.18 4.74
N GLY A 245 10.58 -2.01 6.05
CA GLY A 245 9.84 -0.86 6.59
C GLY A 245 10.48 0.48 6.25
N ARG A 246 11.82 0.55 6.24
CA ARG A 246 12.54 1.76 5.82
C ARG A 246 12.39 2.03 4.32
N GLU A 247 12.50 1.01 3.48
CA GLU A 247 12.31 1.10 2.04
C GLU A 247 10.86 1.46 1.68
N ALA A 248 9.87 0.86 2.33
CA ALA A 248 8.45 1.19 2.22
C ALA A 248 8.20 2.67 2.56
N PHE A 249 8.81 3.14 3.64
CA PHE A 249 8.76 4.56 3.99
C PHE A 249 9.43 5.42 2.91
N ILE A 250 10.64 5.08 2.43
CA ILE A 250 11.34 5.83 1.37
C ILE A 250 10.47 5.89 0.12
N LYS A 251 9.91 4.76 -0.33
CA LYS A 251 8.96 4.71 -1.45
C LYS A 251 7.76 5.62 -1.21
N ALA A 252 7.26 5.68 0.03
CA ALA A 252 6.16 6.57 0.38
C ALA A 252 6.53 8.07 0.29
N VAL A 253 7.80 8.44 0.53
CA VAL A 253 8.28 9.84 0.50
C VAL A 253 8.99 10.27 -0.78
N SER A 254 9.58 9.35 -1.55
CA SER A 254 10.50 9.63 -2.67
C SER A 254 9.79 9.87 -4.01
N GLY A 255 8.45 10.01 -4.00
CA GLY A 255 7.69 10.45 -5.17
C GLY A 255 7.38 9.36 -6.22
N GLN A 256 7.52 8.07 -5.90
CA GLN A 256 6.71 7.06 -6.61
C GLN A 256 5.24 7.31 -6.26
N SER A 257 4.30 7.09 -7.18
CA SER A 257 2.95 7.67 -7.07
C SER A 257 2.16 7.14 -5.87
N VAL A 258 2.34 7.75 -4.71
CA VAL A 258 1.48 7.55 -3.56
C VAL A 258 0.29 8.48 -3.73
N ARG A 259 -0.86 7.90 -4.04
CA ARG A 259 -2.10 8.64 -4.22
C ARG A 259 -2.73 8.91 -2.86
N GLY A 260 -2.36 10.00 -2.17
CA GLY A 260 -3.18 10.55 -1.08
C GLY A 260 -2.48 10.92 0.24
N TYR A 261 -3.07 10.41 1.33
CA TYR A 261 -2.95 10.80 2.74
C TYR A 261 -1.52 10.73 3.30
N GLU A 262 -0.69 9.89 2.71
CA GLU A 262 0.67 9.59 3.13
C GLU A 262 1.54 10.86 3.08
N ARG A 263 1.44 11.63 2.00
CA ARG A 263 2.22 12.87 1.83
C ARG A 263 1.95 13.91 2.94
N ALA A 264 0.71 13.98 3.44
CA ALA A 264 0.32 14.94 4.48
C ALA A 264 0.86 14.58 5.88
N VAL A 265 0.98 13.28 6.18
CA VAL A 265 1.63 12.78 7.42
C VAL A 265 3.14 13.07 7.38
N LEU A 266 3.73 13.01 6.18
CA LEU A 266 5.18 13.07 5.97
C LEU A 266 5.74 14.50 5.94
N GLU A 267 4.99 15.47 5.42
CA GLU A 267 5.43 16.88 5.37
C GLU A 267 5.42 17.58 6.75
N ARG A 268 4.80 16.98 7.77
CA ARG A 268 4.68 17.57 9.12
C ARG A 268 5.45 16.84 10.23
N GLY A 269 6.06 15.69 9.94
CA GLY A 269 6.80 14.88 10.91
C GLY A 269 8.31 15.13 10.88
N GLU A 270 8.97 15.14 12.04
CA GLU A 270 10.43 15.07 12.11
C GLU A 270 10.88 13.64 11.77
N LEU A 271 11.44 13.44 10.57
CA LEU A 271 11.93 12.14 10.14
C LEU A 271 13.23 11.77 10.88
N PRO A 272 13.42 10.51 11.30
CA PRO A 272 14.68 10.09 11.91
C PRO A 272 15.86 10.26 10.94
N GLU A 273 17.05 10.59 11.44
CA GLU A 273 18.24 10.92 10.61
C GLU A 273 18.64 9.84 9.59
N SER A 274 18.44 8.55 9.93
CA SER A 274 18.68 7.46 8.98
C SER A 274 17.76 7.52 7.75
N PHE A 275 16.56 8.07 7.87
CA PHE A 275 15.64 8.25 6.74
C PHE A 275 16.06 9.40 5.84
N LYS A 276 16.47 10.51 6.43
CA LYS A 276 17.01 11.67 5.68
C LYS A 276 18.21 11.25 4.84
N TYR A 277 19.16 10.53 5.42
CA TYR A 277 20.34 10.04 4.69
C TYR A 277 19.99 9.16 3.49
N ALA A 278 18.98 8.29 3.61
CA ALA A 278 18.58 7.43 2.49
C ALA A 278 17.95 8.23 1.34
N LEU A 279 17.07 9.18 1.69
CA LEU A 279 16.45 10.08 0.72
C LEU A 279 17.51 10.94 0.01
N GLU A 280 18.44 11.49 0.77
CA GLU A 280 19.57 12.28 0.26
C GLU A 280 20.48 11.44 -0.64
N SER A 281 20.80 10.19 -0.27
CA SER A 281 21.59 9.28 -1.11
C SER A 281 20.92 9.03 -2.46
N GLN A 282 19.62 8.71 -2.46
CA GLN A 282 18.87 8.47 -3.70
C GLN A 282 18.81 9.73 -4.57
N GLN A 283 18.64 10.90 -3.96
CA GLN A 283 18.59 12.16 -4.67
C GLN A 283 19.97 12.53 -5.27
N ASN A 284 21.06 12.28 -4.54
CA ASN A 284 22.42 12.47 -5.01
C ASN A 284 22.76 11.58 -6.22
N ASP A 285 22.29 10.34 -6.25
CA ASP A 285 22.52 9.43 -7.38
C ASP A 285 21.80 9.93 -8.65
N ARG A 286 20.55 10.37 -8.52
CA ARG A 286 19.78 10.97 -9.63
C ARG A 286 20.46 12.25 -10.13
N ASP A 287 20.91 13.12 -9.24
CA ASP A 287 21.63 14.35 -9.59
C ASP A 287 22.94 14.05 -10.32
N THR A 288 23.65 13.00 -9.91
CA THR A 288 24.90 12.58 -10.56
C THR A 288 24.64 12.11 -11.98
N ARG A 289 23.65 11.23 -12.19
CA ARG A 289 23.25 10.76 -13.53
C ARG A 289 22.75 11.90 -14.42
N GLN A 290 22.06 12.89 -13.85
CA GLN A 290 21.61 14.07 -14.57
C GLN A 290 22.79 14.91 -15.09
N ARG A 291 23.85 15.11 -14.28
CA ARG A 291 25.07 15.81 -14.71
C ARG A 291 25.83 15.04 -15.79
N GLU A 292 25.85 13.71 -15.73
CA GLU A 292 26.48 12.88 -16.76
C GLU A 292 25.79 13.04 -18.13
N LEU A 293 24.45 13.12 -18.15
CA LEU A 293 23.70 13.37 -19.38
C LEU A 293 24.08 14.70 -20.06
N GLU A 294 24.32 15.75 -19.27
CA GLU A 294 24.78 17.04 -19.79
C GLU A 294 26.14 16.91 -20.50
N ALA A 295 27.07 16.15 -19.92
CA ALA A 295 28.38 15.89 -20.50
C ALA A 295 28.31 15.06 -21.81
N TYR A 296 27.30 14.20 -21.94
CA TYR A 296 27.08 13.36 -23.11
C TYR A 296 26.39 14.07 -24.29
N SER A 297 25.83 15.26 -24.08
CA SER A 297 25.01 15.99 -25.06
C SER A 297 25.63 16.11 -26.47
N ASN A 298 26.92 16.42 -26.56
CA ASN A 298 27.62 16.61 -27.84
C ASN A 298 27.93 15.30 -28.58
N ASN A 299 27.92 14.16 -27.87
CA ASN A 299 28.29 12.86 -28.42
C ASN A 299 27.11 11.88 -28.46
N TRP A 300 25.88 12.37 -28.27
CA TRP A 300 24.66 11.57 -28.11
C TRP A 300 24.58 10.39 -29.09
N ASN A 301 24.76 10.67 -30.38
CA ASN A 301 24.63 9.69 -31.47
C ASN A 301 25.62 8.51 -31.40
N TYR A 302 26.74 8.67 -30.70
CA TYR A 302 27.82 7.67 -30.57
C TYR A 302 27.78 6.91 -29.24
N LEU A 303 26.78 7.17 -28.40
CA LEU A 303 26.60 6.44 -27.15
C LEU A 303 25.92 5.10 -27.41
N VAL A 304 26.33 4.09 -26.66
CA VAL A 304 25.68 2.78 -26.60
C VAL A 304 25.03 2.63 -25.21
N PRO A 305 23.70 2.49 -25.13
CA PRO A 305 23.00 2.23 -23.87
C PRO A 305 23.10 0.77 -23.45
N TYR A 306 23.25 0.53 -22.14
CA TYR A 306 23.19 -0.79 -21.53
C TYR A 306 22.02 -0.85 -20.55
N LEU A 307 21.11 -1.81 -20.72
CA LEU A 307 20.09 -2.07 -19.71
C LEU A 307 20.75 -2.56 -18.41
N HIS A 308 20.09 -2.30 -17.28
CA HIS A 308 20.43 -3.00 -16.05
C HIS A 308 19.96 -4.47 -16.14
N GLU A 309 20.65 -5.39 -15.48
CA GLU A 309 20.33 -6.84 -15.53
C GLU A 309 18.90 -7.15 -15.06
N ASP A 310 18.42 -6.44 -14.04
CA ASP A 310 17.03 -6.53 -13.55
C ASP A 310 15.99 -5.73 -14.38
N THR A 311 16.38 -5.14 -15.52
CA THR A 311 15.46 -4.38 -16.36
C THR A 311 14.82 -5.24 -17.44
N TYR A 312 13.50 -5.38 -17.38
CA TYR A 312 12.74 -6.16 -18.36
C TYR A 312 11.30 -5.65 -18.49
N VAL A 313 10.64 -6.01 -19.59
CA VAL A 313 9.23 -5.65 -19.86
C VAL A 313 8.39 -6.91 -19.97
N VAL A 314 7.23 -6.89 -19.34
CA VAL A 314 6.24 -7.97 -19.43
C VAL A 314 4.94 -7.45 -20.01
N ARG A 315 4.35 -8.20 -20.94
CA ARG A 315 2.98 -7.95 -21.41
C ARG A 315 2.00 -8.56 -20.42
N LYS A 316 1.21 -7.73 -19.73
CA LYS A 316 0.20 -8.17 -18.76
C LYS A 316 -0.98 -7.19 -18.70
N PRO A 317 -2.11 -7.55 -18.06
CA PRO A 317 -3.20 -6.61 -17.85
C PRO A 317 -2.73 -5.38 -17.06
N VAL A 318 -3.09 -4.19 -17.52
CA VAL A 318 -2.85 -2.91 -16.88
C VAL A 318 -4.19 -2.20 -16.66
N LEU A 319 -4.30 -1.41 -15.60
CA LEU A 319 -5.54 -0.71 -15.28
C LEU A 319 -5.73 0.49 -16.21
N SER A 320 -6.83 0.47 -16.97
CA SER A 320 -7.26 1.56 -17.86
C SER A 320 -8.51 2.24 -17.27
N ALA A 321 -9.30 2.93 -18.10
CA ALA A 321 -10.52 3.62 -17.69
C ALA A 321 -11.65 2.63 -17.33
N GLY A 322 -11.66 2.14 -16.08
CA GLY A 322 -12.74 1.33 -15.52
C GLY A 322 -12.70 -0.17 -15.87
N ARG A 323 -11.63 -0.63 -16.53
CA ARG A 323 -11.35 -2.04 -16.84
C ARG A 323 -9.84 -2.25 -17.00
N PHE A 324 -9.42 -3.51 -17.06
CA PHE A 324 -8.06 -3.88 -17.41
C PHE A 324 -7.94 -4.13 -18.92
N GLU A 325 -6.79 -3.78 -19.48
CA GLU A 325 -6.46 -3.97 -20.89
C GLU A 325 -5.05 -4.55 -21.00
N TRP A 326 -4.74 -5.28 -22.08
CA TRP A 326 -3.36 -5.74 -22.29
C TRP A 326 -2.43 -4.55 -22.51
N GLY A 327 -1.44 -4.42 -21.64
CA GLY A 327 -0.39 -3.41 -21.73
C GLY A 327 0.99 -3.97 -21.46
N PHE A 328 1.94 -3.08 -21.25
CA PHE A 328 3.32 -3.41 -20.95
C PHE A 328 3.69 -2.84 -19.58
N VAL A 329 4.41 -3.63 -18.79
CA VAL A 329 4.90 -3.22 -17.48
C VAL A 329 6.40 -3.37 -17.45
N LEU A 330 7.08 -2.26 -17.18
CA LEU A 330 8.53 -2.14 -17.05
C LEU A 330 8.94 -2.42 -15.60
N TYR A 331 9.84 -3.38 -15.43
CA TYR A 331 10.55 -3.65 -14.19
C TYR A 331 11.97 -3.11 -14.29
N SER A 332 12.49 -2.52 -13.21
CA SER A 332 13.87 -2.02 -13.11
C SER A 332 14.33 -2.03 -11.64
N PRO A 333 15.62 -1.78 -11.34
CA PRO A 333 16.11 -1.77 -9.95
C PRO A 333 15.36 -0.80 -9.03
N GLU A 334 15.02 0.39 -9.54
CA GLU A 334 14.24 1.37 -8.79
C GLU A 334 12.72 1.08 -8.82
N ARG A 335 12.26 0.21 -9.71
CA ARG A 335 10.85 -0.11 -9.96
C ARG A 335 10.61 -1.63 -9.94
N GLN A 336 10.98 -2.27 -8.85
CA GLN A 336 10.82 -3.74 -8.70
C GLN A 336 9.35 -4.19 -8.69
N GLU A 337 8.42 -3.29 -8.35
CA GLU A 337 6.98 -3.56 -8.41
C GLU A 337 6.43 -3.44 -9.85
N GLY A 338 7.23 -2.90 -10.77
CA GLY A 338 6.85 -2.66 -12.14
C GLY A 338 6.01 -1.39 -12.30
N THR A 339 6.12 -0.75 -13.46
CA THR A 339 5.32 0.43 -13.82
C THR A 339 4.80 0.28 -15.24
N ASP A 340 3.54 0.61 -15.45
CA ASP A 340 2.92 0.62 -16.77
C ASP A 340 3.73 1.52 -17.71
N CYS A 341 4.06 1.00 -18.89
CA CYS A 341 4.83 1.72 -19.90
C CYS A 341 4.14 1.67 -21.27
N SER A 342 4.45 2.64 -22.11
CA SER A 342 3.88 2.70 -23.46
C SER A 342 4.50 1.63 -24.36
N SER A 343 3.80 1.26 -25.44
CA SER A 343 4.36 0.36 -26.46
C SER A 343 5.65 0.90 -27.07
N PHE A 344 5.84 2.21 -27.09
CA PHE A 344 7.08 2.84 -27.51
C PHE A 344 8.23 2.53 -26.54
N VAL A 345 8.02 2.66 -25.23
CA VAL A 345 9.04 2.31 -24.23
C VAL A 345 9.38 0.83 -24.31
N ALA A 346 8.36 -0.04 -24.44
CA ALA A 346 8.58 -1.48 -24.61
C ALA A 346 9.42 -1.82 -25.84
N LEU A 347 9.08 -1.22 -27.00
CA LEU A 347 9.85 -1.35 -28.23
C LEU A 347 11.27 -0.82 -28.08
N LEU A 348 11.44 0.33 -27.43
CA LEU A 348 12.75 0.94 -27.23
C LEU A 348 13.66 0.01 -26.42
N LEU A 349 13.15 -0.55 -25.33
CA LEU A 349 13.91 -1.47 -24.48
C LEU A 349 14.32 -2.74 -25.24
N ASP A 350 13.46 -3.26 -26.11
CA ASP A 350 13.77 -4.40 -27.00
C ASP A 350 14.89 -4.09 -28.01
N LEU A 351 15.09 -2.81 -28.35
CA LEU A 351 16.16 -2.36 -29.26
C LEU A 351 17.49 -2.05 -28.55
N ILE A 352 17.52 -2.00 -27.21
CA ILE A 352 18.75 -1.78 -26.43
C ILE A 352 19.42 -3.13 -26.20
N ASP A 353 20.33 -3.47 -27.11
CA ASP A 353 21.08 -4.73 -27.11
C ASP A 353 22.48 -4.61 -26.47
N GLY A 354 22.89 -3.41 -26.04
CA GLY A 354 24.24 -3.15 -25.52
C GLY A 354 25.32 -3.05 -26.60
N GLU A 355 24.94 -3.02 -27.87
CA GLU A 355 25.84 -2.92 -29.03
C GLU A 355 25.49 -1.74 -29.94
N ALA A 356 24.20 -1.51 -30.19
CA ALA A 356 23.70 -0.47 -31.08
C ALA A 356 23.91 0.93 -30.48
N THR A 357 24.40 1.86 -31.31
CA THR A 357 24.51 3.27 -30.92
C THR A 357 23.13 3.94 -30.89
N MET A 358 23.01 5.06 -30.18
CA MET A 358 21.79 5.87 -30.17
C MET A 358 21.32 6.23 -31.59
N ALA A 359 22.25 6.52 -32.52
CA ALA A 359 21.91 6.78 -33.92
C ALA A 359 21.25 5.57 -34.60
N LEU A 360 21.81 4.37 -34.43
CA LEU A 360 21.27 3.15 -35.01
C LEU A 360 19.92 2.76 -34.39
N ILE A 361 19.77 2.92 -33.06
CA ILE A 361 18.49 2.69 -32.38
C ILE A 361 17.43 3.67 -32.89
N SER A 362 17.78 4.95 -33.03
CA SER A 362 16.88 5.98 -33.59
C SER A 362 16.44 5.64 -35.01
N GLU A 363 17.36 5.20 -35.87
CA GLU A 363 17.06 4.76 -37.24
C GLU A 363 16.10 3.54 -37.26
N ARG A 364 16.37 2.52 -36.43
CA ARG A 364 15.51 1.33 -36.28
C ARG A 364 14.09 1.69 -35.81
N ILE A 365 13.94 2.73 -35.00
CA ILE A 365 12.63 3.25 -34.56
C ILE A 365 11.95 4.00 -35.70
N GLU A 366 12.67 4.89 -36.39
CA GLU A 366 12.12 5.66 -37.51
C GLU A 366 11.59 4.77 -38.63
N ASP A 367 12.23 3.64 -38.91
CA ASP A 367 11.78 2.67 -39.93
C ASP A 367 10.44 2.00 -39.58
N LYS A 368 10.08 2.00 -38.29
CA LYS A 368 8.82 1.44 -37.80
C LYS A 368 7.67 2.48 -37.77
N VAL A 369 7.90 3.75 -38.13
CA VAL A 369 6.90 4.82 -38.02
C VAL A 369 6.76 5.66 -39.31
N SER A 370 5.59 6.28 -39.52
CA SER A 370 5.29 7.12 -40.69
C SER A 370 6.18 8.37 -40.80
N ARG A 371 6.47 8.78 -42.04
CA ARG A 371 7.39 9.90 -42.35
C ARG A 371 7.02 11.26 -41.75
N SER A 372 5.75 11.51 -41.39
CA SER A 372 5.29 12.80 -40.84
C SER A 372 5.74 13.06 -39.40
N ASP A 373 6.21 12.04 -38.68
CA ASP A 373 6.35 12.10 -37.21
C ASP A 373 7.82 12.00 -36.73
N LYS A 374 8.79 11.91 -37.66
CA LYS A 374 10.20 11.60 -37.36
C LYS A 374 10.87 12.56 -36.37
N THR A 375 10.68 13.87 -36.52
CA THR A 375 11.30 14.87 -35.62
C THR A 375 10.77 14.74 -34.19
N VAL A 376 9.47 14.52 -34.04
CA VAL A 376 8.81 14.34 -32.73
C VAL A 376 9.27 13.04 -32.06
N ILE A 377 9.43 11.97 -32.85
CA ILE A 377 9.90 10.66 -32.38
C ILE A 377 11.33 10.74 -31.87
N ASN A 378 12.23 11.47 -32.54
CA ASN A 378 13.61 11.60 -32.10
C ASN A 378 13.73 12.39 -30.79
N GLU A 379 12.92 13.44 -30.60
CA GLU A 379 12.85 14.16 -29.33
C GLU A 379 12.31 13.25 -28.21
N TYR A 380 11.24 12.50 -28.50
CA TYR A 380 10.64 11.57 -27.55
C TYR A 380 11.59 10.41 -27.19
N PHE A 381 12.31 9.86 -28.17
CA PHE A 381 13.37 8.86 -27.99
C PHE A 381 14.44 9.36 -27.04
N LYS A 382 15.02 10.53 -27.34
CA LYS A 382 16.05 11.14 -26.50
C LYS A 382 15.54 11.31 -25.08
N LYS A 383 14.34 11.87 -24.92
CA LYS A 383 13.78 12.10 -23.59
C LYS A 383 13.52 10.81 -22.82
N THR A 384 13.06 9.77 -23.51
CA THR A 384 12.82 8.46 -22.92
C THR A 384 14.11 7.82 -22.41
N ILE A 385 15.20 7.86 -23.20
CA ILE A 385 16.51 7.36 -22.77
C ILE A 385 17.03 8.16 -21.56
N GLU A 386 16.92 9.49 -21.57
CA GLU A 386 17.32 10.31 -20.42
C GLU A 386 16.60 9.87 -19.13
N ILE A 387 15.28 9.67 -19.21
CA ILE A 387 14.47 9.21 -18.07
C ILE A 387 14.91 7.81 -17.63
N LEU A 388 14.99 6.85 -18.56
CA LEU A 388 15.38 5.47 -18.25
C LEU A 388 16.80 5.39 -17.67
N TYR A 389 17.71 6.29 -18.08
CA TYR A 389 19.03 6.39 -17.50
C TYR A 389 19.00 6.96 -16.09
N VAL A 390 18.33 8.10 -15.88
CA VAL A 390 18.26 8.73 -14.54
C VAL A 390 17.57 7.82 -13.52
N GLU A 391 16.60 7.01 -13.94
CA GLU A 391 15.87 6.06 -13.09
C GLU A 391 16.51 4.66 -13.00
N GLY A 392 17.73 4.49 -13.52
CA GLY A 392 18.49 3.25 -13.34
C GLY A 392 18.09 2.07 -14.23
N ALA A 393 17.05 2.18 -15.06
CA ALA A 393 16.67 1.14 -16.02
C ALA A 393 17.75 0.93 -17.09
N ILE A 394 18.40 2.01 -17.51
CA ILE A 394 19.67 1.97 -18.25
C ILE A 394 20.79 2.13 -17.22
N SER A 395 21.63 1.11 -17.12
CA SER A 395 22.73 1.06 -16.15
C SER A 395 23.89 1.98 -16.54
N LYS A 396 24.16 2.12 -17.85
CA LYS A 396 25.31 2.85 -18.38
C LYS A 396 25.06 3.37 -19.79
N LEU A 397 25.65 4.54 -20.10
CA LEU A 397 25.83 5.06 -21.46
C LEU A 397 27.33 5.04 -21.80
N GLN A 398 27.75 4.28 -22.82
CA GLN A 398 29.15 4.18 -23.21
C GLN A 398 29.41 4.91 -24.52
N LEU A 399 30.36 5.85 -24.51
CA LEU A 399 30.82 6.48 -25.75
C LEU A 399 31.71 5.51 -26.53
N VAL A 400 31.32 5.20 -27.76
CA VAL A 400 32.15 4.45 -28.71
C VAL A 400 32.86 5.47 -29.60
N LYS A 401 34.18 5.27 -29.79
CA LYS A 401 35.03 6.17 -30.58
C LYS A 401 34.92 5.90 -32.07
#